data_AF-A0A966C6A6-F1
#
_entry.id   AF-A0A966C6A6-F1
#
_cell.length_a   1.000
_cell.length_b   1.000
_cell.length_c   1.000
_cell.angle_alpha   90.00
_cell.angle_beta   90.00
_cell.angle_gamma   90.00
#
_symmetry.space_group_name_H-M   'P 1'
#
loop_
_entity.id
_entity.type
_entity.pdbx_description
1 polymer ?
#
loop_
_entity_poly.entity_id
_entity_poly.type
_entity_poly.pdbx_seq_one_letter_code
_entity_poly.pdbx_strand_id
1 'polypeptide(L)'
;MKKHIVMLAGISLLAACQAAERGADGSGEPMADDTDTALAEGADDSNEILAKKSLSGMDKAGADIDPTDGKDDELNQDIKLPAKTRYATYYLGSYAPKGKCAGSDQYLELDQTKITYGETTCMIKSIEGSGSTVKVNVNQCQAEGEKAADRSYQLDLPKMDELKISGSANADLVRCGSDG
;
A
#
# COMPACT_ATOMS: atom_id res chain seq x y z
N MET A 1 58.48 4.19 11.82
CA MET A 1 57.47 5.14 12.35
C MET A 1 56.21 4.90 11.53
N LYS A 2 55.01 4.56 12.00
CA LYS A 2 54.31 4.66 13.28
C LYS A 2 53.25 3.52 13.27
N LYS A 3 53.15 2.75 14.36
CA LYS A 3 52.10 1.75 14.58
C LYS A 3 50.83 2.48 15.05
N HIS A 4 49.67 2.17 14.49
CA HIS A 4 48.38 2.50 15.12
C HIS A 4 47.58 1.22 15.35
N ILE A 5 47.61 0.83 16.62
CA ILE A 5 46.73 -0.13 17.27
C ILE A 5 45.43 0.62 17.58
N VAL A 6 44.29 0.06 17.20
CA VAL A 6 43.01 0.37 17.86
C VAL A 6 42.40 -0.95 18.27
N MET A 7 42.63 -1.31 19.54
CA MET A 7 41.72 -2.14 20.31
C MET A 7 40.54 -1.26 20.72
N LEU A 8 39.31 -1.75 20.62
CA LEU A 8 38.37 -1.60 21.73
C LEU A 8 37.27 -2.66 21.64
N ALA A 9 37.30 -3.55 22.63
CA ALA A 9 36.26 -4.48 22.97
C ALA A 9 35.09 -3.75 23.65
N GLY A 10 33.87 -4.20 23.38
CA GLY A 10 32.65 -3.72 24.04
C GLY A 10 31.62 -4.83 24.12
N ILE A 11 31.94 -5.85 24.92
CA ILE A 11 31.00 -6.89 25.35
C ILE A 11 30.16 -6.29 26.48
N SER A 12 28.85 -6.17 26.28
CA SER A 12 27.89 -6.02 27.38
C SER A 12 26.89 -7.17 27.30
N LEU A 13 27.18 -8.22 28.08
CA LEU A 13 26.17 -9.15 28.57
C LEU A 13 25.26 -8.37 29.53
N LEU A 14 23.94 -8.40 29.30
CA LEU A 14 22.99 -8.37 30.40
C LEU A 14 22.20 -9.67 30.39
N ALA A 15 22.36 -10.39 31.50
CA ALA A 15 21.66 -11.59 31.86
C ALA A 15 20.43 -11.27 32.73
N ALA A 16 19.59 -12.30 32.85
CA ALA A 16 18.70 -12.63 33.97
C ALA A 16 17.21 -12.24 33.87
N CYS A 17 16.42 -13.29 33.59
CA CYS A 17 15.46 -13.91 34.49
C CYS A 17 14.27 -13.06 35.01
N GLN A 18 13.05 -13.51 34.68
CA GLN A 18 12.15 -14.11 35.68
C GLN A 18 10.92 -14.75 35.03
N ALA A 19 10.78 -16.05 35.30
CA ALA A 19 9.52 -16.77 35.21
C ALA A 19 8.58 -16.28 36.33
N ALA A 20 7.30 -16.09 36.00
CA ALA A 20 6.24 -15.95 36.97
C ALA A 20 5.14 -16.94 36.60
N GLU A 21 5.27 -18.12 37.18
CA GLU A 21 4.25 -19.13 37.28
C GLU A 21 3.37 -18.76 38.48
N ARG A 22 2.06 -18.61 38.26
CA ARG A 22 1.10 -18.56 39.35
C ARG A 22 -0.20 -19.16 38.86
N GLY A 23 -0.41 -20.41 39.24
CA GLY A 23 -1.57 -21.22 38.88
C GLY A 23 -2.85 -20.84 39.61
N ALA A 24 -3.93 -21.48 39.17
CA ALA A 24 -5.05 -21.88 40.01
C ALA A 24 -5.81 -23.01 39.29
N ASP A 25 -5.64 -24.22 39.82
CA ASP A 25 -6.57 -25.33 39.66
C ASP A 25 -8.01 -24.91 39.99
N GLY A 26 -8.94 -25.38 39.18
CA GLY A 26 -10.36 -25.15 39.36
C GLY A 26 -11.16 -26.14 38.51
N SER A 27 -11.14 -27.39 38.96
CA SER A 27 -11.96 -28.48 38.43
C SER A 27 -13.45 -28.11 38.43
N GLY A 28 -14.08 -28.21 37.27
CA GLY A 28 -15.53 -28.13 37.08
C GLY A 28 -15.90 -28.97 35.86
N GLU A 29 -16.31 -30.20 36.14
CA GLU A 29 -16.81 -31.17 35.16
C GLU A 29 -18.17 -30.77 34.55
N PRO A 30 -18.55 -31.38 33.40
CA PRO A 30 -19.38 -30.77 32.37
C PRO A 30 -20.86 -31.11 32.55
N MET A 31 -21.74 -30.18 32.14
CA MET A 31 -23.17 -30.46 31.99
C MET A 31 -23.73 -29.66 30.82
N ALA A 32 -24.31 -30.42 29.88
CA ALA A 32 -25.44 -30.05 29.02
C ALA A 32 -25.21 -28.98 27.94
N ASP A 33 -25.86 -29.02 26.78
CA ASP A 33 -26.73 -29.98 26.09
C ASP A 33 -27.02 -29.31 24.74
N ASP A 34 -27.17 -30.15 23.73
CA ASP A 34 -27.67 -29.94 22.38
C ASP A 34 -28.31 -28.58 22.01
N THR A 35 -27.74 -27.91 21.00
CA THR A 35 -28.58 -27.32 19.94
C THR A 35 -27.81 -27.04 18.63
N ASP A 36 -28.30 -27.66 17.56
CA ASP A 36 -28.24 -27.28 16.14
C ASP A 36 -26.88 -27.01 15.47
N THR A 37 -26.31 -28.09 14.91
CA THR A 37 -25.55 -28.00 13.66
C THR A 37 -26.54 -27.76 12.51
N ALA A 38 -26.80 -26.49 12.22
CA ALA A 38 -27.48 -26.06 11.01
C ALA A 38 -26.44 -25.58 9.98
N LEU A 39 -26.30 -26.37 8.91
CA LEU A 39 -26.19 -25.98 7.50
C LEU A 39 -25.64 -24.55 7.24
N ALA A 40 -24.41 -24.42 6.78
CA ALA A 40 -24.08 -24.30 5.35
C ALA A 40 -24.43 -22.93 4.73
N GLU A 41 -23.40 -22.34 4.12
CA GLU A 41 -23.46 -21.36 3.03
C GLU A 41 -24.03 -19.97 3.35
N GLY A 42 -23.17 -19.12 3.91
CA GLY A 42 -23.22 -17.68 3.66
C GLY A 42 -22.22 -17.33 2.58
N ALA A 43 -22.62 -17.54 1.33
CA ALA A 43 -21.83 -17.26 0.14
C ALA A 43 -21.34 -15.80 0.08
N ASP A 44 -20.09 -15.70 -0.34
CA ASP A 44 -19.29 -14.50 -0.56
C ASP A 44 -19.79 -13.77 -1.84
N ASP A 45 -20.99 -13.20 -1.82
CA ASP A 45 -21.60 -12.52 -2.98
C ASP A 45 -21.27 -11.02 -3.04
N SER A 46 -19.99 -10.66 -2.92
CA SER A 46 -19.54 -9.28 -3.20
C SER A 46 -18.41 -9.19 -4.21
N ASN A 47 -17.96 -10.32 -4.76
CA ASN A 47 -16.82 -10.35 -5.68
C ASN A 47 -17.16 -10.61 -7.16
N GLU A 48 -18.44 -10.68 -7.54
CA GLU A 48 -18.84 -10.96 -8.94
C GLU A 48 -19.30 -9.72 -9.75
N ILE A 49 -19.22 -8.51 -9.22
CA ILE A 49 -19.57 -7.27 -9.96
C ILE A 49 -18.34 -6.55 -10.54
N LEU A 50 -17.12 -7.04 -10.27
CA LEU A 50 -15.89 -6.41 -10.77
C LEU A 50 -15.32 -7.05 -12.05
N ALA A 51 -15.80 -8.23 -12.45
CA ALA A 51 -15.23 -8.96 -13.60
C ALA A 51 -15.99 -8.78 -14.93
N LYS A 52 -17.21 -8.23 -14.94
CA LYS A 52 -18.08 -8.23 -16.14
C LYS A 52 -18.25 -6.88 -16.85
N LYS A 53 -17.62 -5.80 -16.39
CA LYS A 53 -17.73 -4.49 -17.07
C LYS A 53 -16.57 -4.17 -18.02
N SER A 54 -15.59 -5.06 -18.16
CA SER A 54 -14.36 -4.77 -18.92
C SER A 54 -14.39 -5.04 -20.42
N LEU A 55 -15.47 -5.56 -21.03
CA LEU A 55 -15.40 -5.96 -22.46
C LEU A 55 -16.68 -5.72 -23.32
N SER A 56 -17.65 -4.92 -22.86
CA SER A 56 -18.85 -4.59 -23.65
C SER A 56 -18.84 -3.11 -24.06
N GLY A 57 -18.03 -2.75 -25.05
CA GLY A 57 -18.03 -1.38 -25.57
C GLY A 57 -17.23 -1.12 -26.85
N MET A 58 -16.69 -2.13 -27.52
CA MET A 58 -15.81 -1.92 -28.69
C MET A 58 -16.53 -1.88 -30.03
N ASP A 59 -17.86 -2.00 -30.07
CA ASP A 59 -18.60 -2.01 -31.34
C ASP A 59 -19.63 -0.88 -31.38
N LYS A 60 -19.22 0.22 -32.02
CA LYS A 60 -20.01 1.36 -32.56
C LYS A 60 -19.75 2.69 -31.86
N ALA A 61 -18.68 3.34 -32.29
CA ALA A 61 -18.65 4.80 -32.40
C ALA A 61 -18.09 5.19 -33.77
N GLY A 62 -18.84 4.87 -34.83
CA GLY A 62 -18.79 5.64 -36.07
C GLY A 62 -19.58 6.92 -35.84
N ALA A 63 -18.95 7.89 -35.19
CA ALA A 63 -19.45 9.26 -35.11
C ALA A 63 -18.24 10.14 -35.43
N ASP A 64 -18.40 10.96 -36.47
CA ASP A 64 -17.46 11.99 -36.91
C ASP A 64 -16.90 12.76 -35.69
N ILE A 65 -15.64 12.46 -35.33
CA ILE A 65 -14.91 13.21 -34.31
C ILE A 65 -14.23 14.36 -35.04
N ASP A 66 -14.84 15.53 -34.92
CA ASP A 66 -14.23 16.82 -35.24
C ASP A 66 -12.88 16.94 -34.49
N PRO A 67 -11.75 17.19 -35.18
CA PRO A 67 -10.42 17.14 -34.59
C PRO A 67 -10.03 18.40 -33.79
N THR A 68 -10.99 19.25 -33.39
CA THR A 68 -10.69 20.53 -32.72
C THR A 68 -10.96 20.56 -31.21
N ASP A 69 -11.38 19.45 -30.59
CA ASP A 69 -11.64 19.41 -29.14
C ASP A 69 -10.42 18.84 -28.38
N GLY A 70 -9.74 19.68 -27.60
CA GLY A 70 -8.50 19.39 -26.87
C GLY A 70 -8.64 18.26 -25.85
N LYS A 71 -8.44 17.02 -26.29
CA LYS A 71 -8.44 15.82 -25.45
C LYS A 71 -7.11 15.66 -24.70
N ASP A 72 -6.85 16.62 -23.83
CA ASP A 72 -5.78 16.55 -22.83
C ASP A 72 -6.34 16.07 -21.47
N ASP A 73 -7.65 15.78 -21.43
CA ASP A 73 -8.48 15.63 -20.21
C ASP A 73 -8.83 14.18 -19.82
N GLU A 74 -7.98 13.19 -20.14
CA GLU A 74 -8.24 11.79 -19.80
C GLU A 74 -8.20 11.53 -18.27
N LEU A 75 -7.51 12.36 -17.49
CA LEU A 75 -7.54 12.31 -16.02
C LEU A 75 -8.76 13.02 -15.39
N ASN A 76 -9.45 13.89 -16.13
CA ASN A 76 -10.42 14.84 -15.57
C ASN A 76 -11.81 14.22 -15.36
N GLN A 77 -12.18 13.18 -16.13
CA GLN A 77 -13.46 12.47 -15.95
C GLN A 77 -13.45 11.52 -14.74
N ASP A 78 -12.29 11.00 -14.38
CA ASP A 78 -12.11 10.02 -13.31
C ASP A 78 -12.00 10.61 -11.91
N ILE A 79 -11.94 11.94 -11.80
CA ILE A 79 -11.98 12.70 -10.54
C ILE A 79 -13.22 12.38 -9.69
N LYS A 80 -14.30 11.89 -10.33
CA LYS A 80 -15.56 11.51 -9.65
C LYS A 80 -15.52 10.13 -9.01
N LEU A 81 -14.51 9.31 -9.28
CA LEU A 81 -14.40 7.98 -8.69
C LEU A 81 -14.03 8.06 -7.19
N PRO A 82 -14.53 7.12 -6.36
CA PRO A 82 -14.08 6.98 -4.98
C PRO A 82 -12.55 6.86 -4.91
N ALA A 83 -11.94 7.43 -3.86
CA ALA A 83 -10.48 7.47 -3.72
C ALA A 83 -9.83 6.07 -3.81
N LYS A 84 -10.46 5.05 -3.21
CA LYS A 84 -9.99 3.66 -3.28
C LYS A 84 -10.00 3.10 -4.71
N THR A 85 -11.03 3.43 -5.51
CA THR A 85 -11.11 3.01 -6.92
C THR A 85 -10.04 3.72 -7.75
N ARG A 86 -9.84 5.03 -7.55
CA ARG A 86 -8.77 5.79 -8.23
C ARG A 86 -7.39 5.21 -7.90
N TYR A 87 -7.14 4.93 -6.62
CA TYR A 87 -5.90 4.30 -6.18
C TYR A 87 -5.64 2.97 -6.91
N ALA A 88 -6.63 2.07 -6.90
CA ALA A 88 -6.51 0.77 -7.54
C ALA A 88 -6.36 0.84 -9.07
N THR A 89 -6.90 1.88 -9.70
CA THR A 89 -6.89 2.03 -11.16
C THR A 89 -5.62 2.70 -11.67
N TYR A 90 -5.16 3.76 -10.99
CA TYR A 90 -4.14 4.66 -11.52
C TYR A 90 -2.80 4.63 -10.75
N TYR A 91 -2.82 4.33 -9.45
CA TYR A 91 -1.67 4.53 -8.58
C TYR A 91 -0.86 3.26 -8.32
N LEU A 92 -1.39 2.07 -8.58
CA LEU A 92 -0.65 0.83 -8.31
C LEU A 92 0.58 0.70 -9.20
N GLY A 93 1.65 0.13 -8.64
CA GLY A 93 2.89 -0.14 -9.34
C GLY A 93 4.12 0.40 -8.63
N SER A 94 5.23 0.36 -9.35
CA SER A 94 6.55 0.75 -8.87
C SER A 94 6.95 2.11 -9.43
N TYR A 95 7.50 2.98 -8.59
CA TYR A 95 7.92 4.32 -8.94
C TYR A 95 9.30 4.62 -8.34
N ALA A 96 10.10 5.42 -9.04
CA ALA A 96 11.41 5.84 -8.57
C ALA A 96 11.78 7.21 -9.18
N PRO A 97 12.82 7.89 -8.69
CA PRO A 97 13.38 9.02 -9.42
C PRO A 97 13.76 8.60 -10.85
N LYS A 98 13.68 9.53 -11.80
CA LYS A 98 13.93 9.24 -13.23
C LYS A 98 15.28 8.54 -13.44
N GLY A 99 15.26 7.42 -14.17
CA GLY A 99 16.45 6.60 -14.44
C GLY A 99 16.99 5.82 -13.23
N LYS A 100 16.22 5.67 -12.14
CA LYS A 100 16.64 5.04 -10.87
C LYS A 100 15.73 3.90 -10.41
N CYS A 101 15.08 3.20 -11.34
CA CYS A 101 14.16 2.11 -11.02
C CYS A 101 14.76 0.87 -10.36
N ALA A 102 16.07 0.86 -10.10
CA ALA A 102 16.72 -0.14 -9.28
C ALA A 102 17.62 0.52 -8.23
N GLY A 103 17.56 0.03 -6.98
CA GLY A 103 18.49 0.39 -5.91
C GLY A 103 18.42 1.83 -5.41
N SER A 104 17.27 2.50 -5.54
CA SER A 104 17.06 3.85 -5.02
C SER A 104 16.44 3.82 -3.63
N ASP A 105 16.97 4.62 -2.70
CA ASP A 105 16.35 4.86 -1.38
C ASP A 105 14.98 5.53 -1.48
N GLN A 106 14.66 6.11 -2.64
CA GLN A 106 13.37 6.74 -2.97
C GLN A 106 12.50 5.84 -3.87
N TYR A 107 12.77 4.54 -3.91
CA TYR A 107 11.90 3.57 -4.57
C TYR A 107 10.58 3.45 -3.80
N LEU A 108 9.47 3.57 -4.51
CA LEU A 108 8.11 3.45 -3.99
C LEU A 108 7.41 2.29 -4.69
N GLU A 109 6.84 1.38 -3.91
CA GLU A 109 5.95 0.33 -4.40
C GLU A 109 4.57 0.53 -3.77
N LEU A 110 3.56 0.67 -4.64
CA LEU A 110 2.16 0.84 -4.28
C LEU A 110 1.39 -0.42 -4.65
N ASP A 111 0.88 -1.12 -3.63
CA ASP A 111 0.04 -2.31 -3.77
C ASP A 111 -1.36 -2.04 -3.18
N GLN A 112 -2.32 -2.91 -3.44
CA GLN A 112 -3.68 -2.79 -2.90
C GLN A 112 -3.76 -2.76 -1.37
N THR A 113 -2.79 -3.38 -0.69
CA THR A 113 -2.83 -3.60 0.77
C THR A 113 -1.68 -2.99 1.54
N LYS A 114 -0.58 -2.65 0.86
CA LYS A 114 0.65 -2.17 1.48
C LYS A 114 1.33 -1.11 0.62
N ILE A 115 2.15 -0.29 1.28
CA ILE A 115 3.05 0.66 0.63
C ILE A 115 4.46 0.38 1.13
N THR A 116 5.41 0.31 0.21
CA THR A 116 6.83 0.25 0.53
C THR A 116 7.52 1.49 -0.03
N TYR A 117 8.19 2.26 0.83
CA TYR A 117 8.98 3.44 0.44
C TYR A 117 10.38 3.35 1.05
N GLY A 118 11.38 3.24 0.18
CA GLY A 118 12.74 2.86 0.58
C GLY A 118 12.71 1.52 1.29
N GLU A 119 13.22 1.48 2.52
CA GLU A 119 13.26 0.27 3.36
C GLU A 119 12.03 0.13 4.27
N THR A 120 11.12 1.11 4.29
CA THR A 120 9.92 1.06 5.13
C THR A 120 8.76 0.42 4.38
N THR A 121 8.17 -0.63 4.94
CA THR A 121 6.89 -1.20 4.48
C THR A 121 5.80 -0.95 5.51
N CYS A 122 4.63 -0.48 5.08
CA CYS A 122 3.47 -0.25 5.93
C CYS A 122 2.20 -0.87 5.34
N MET A 123 1.25 -1.24 6.19
CA MET A 123 -0.08 -1.68 5.79
C MET A 123 -0.99 -0.48 5.53
N ILE A 124 -1.83 -0.56 4.51
CA ILE A 124 -2.81 0.49 4.20
C ILE A 124 -3.98 0.39 5.18
N LYS A 125 -4.22 1.45 5.95
CA LYS A 125 -5.34 1.56 6.87
C LYS A 125 -6.57 2.16 6.19
N SER A 126 -6.38 3.25 5.45
CA SER A 126 -7.46 3.91 4.71
C SER A 126 -6.93 4.70 3.52
N ILE A 127 -7.80 4.86 2.52
CA ILE A 127 -7.56 5.63 1.31
C ILE A 127 -8.68 6.65 1.17
N GLU A 128 -8.31 7.92 1.14
CA GLU A 128 -9.23 9.06 1.15
C GLU A 128 -8.78 10.09 0.10
N GLY A 129 -9.60 11.10 -0.15
CA GLY A 129 -9.26 12.22 -1.03
C GLY A 129 -10.28 12.45 -2.14
N SER A 130 -10.03 13.51 -2.89
CA SER A 130 -10.89 14.03 -3.97
C SER A 130 -10.00 14.64 -5.06
N GLY A 131 -10.57 14.91 -6.24
CA GLY A 131 -9.77 15.51 -7.32
C GLY A 131 -8.86 14.50 -8.01
N SER A 132 -7.67 14.94 -8.40
CA SER A 132 -6.57 14.09 -8.85
C SER A 132 -5.86 13.42 -7.67
N THR A 133 -6.00 13.95 -6.46
CA THR A 133 -5.19 13.56 -5.30
C THR A 133 -5.80 12.41 -4.50
N VAL A 134 -4.94 11.54 -3.98
CA VAL A 134 -5.28 10.47 -3.04
C VAL A 134 -4.40 10.58 -1.79
N LYS A 135 -5.02 10.59 -0.61
CA LYS A 135 -4.33 10.45 0.68
C LYS A 135 -4.42 9.00 1.15
N VAL A 136 -3.26 8.39 1.39
CA VAL A 136 -3.15 7.04 1.93
C VAL A 136 -2.64 7.14 3.37
N ASN A 137 -3.46 6.69 4.32
CA ASN A 137 -3.05 6.56 5.71
C ASN A 137 -2.58 5.11 5.93
N VAL A 138 -1.38 4.97 6.49
CA VAL A 138 -0.75 3.67 6.69
C VAL A 138 -0.43 3.43 8.16
N ASN A 139 -0.43 2.17 8.56
CA ASN A 139 -0.09 1.73 9.91
C ASN A 139 0.79 0.47 9.87
N GLN A 140 1.16 -0.01 11.06
CA GLN A 140 1.98 -1.24 11.20
C GLN A 140 3.27 -1.15 10.36
N CYS A 141 3.87 0.03 10.32
CA CYS A 141 5.08 0.26 9.56
C CYS A 141 6.26 -0.53 10.15
N GLN A 142 7.07 -1.09 9.27
CA GLN A 142 8.32 -1.78 9.60
C GLN A 142 9.46 -1.23 8.74
N ALA A 143 10.59 -0.92 9.36
CA ALA A 143 11.82 -0.53 8.69
C ALA A 143 12.96 -1.37 9.28
N GLU A 144 13.76 -2.03 8.44
CA GLU A 144 14.86 -2.90 8.88
C GLU A 144 14.43 -4.00 9.89
N GLY A 145 13.16 -4.42 9.83
CA GLY A 145 12.59 -5.41 10.75
C GLY A 145 12.12 -4.84 12.10
N GLU A 146 12.29 -3.54 12.32
CA GLU A 146 11.83 -2.85 13.53
C GLU A 146 10.52 -2.08 13.30
N LYS A 147 9.72 -1.93 14.35
CA LYS A 147 8.49 -1.15 14.29
C LYS A 147 8.82 0.32 14.04
N ALA A 148 8.25 0.86 12.96
CA ALA A 148 8.32 2.27 12.61
C ALA A 148 7.00 3.00 12.91
N ALA A 149 7.05 4.32 12.94
CA ALA A 149 5.86 5.15 13.16
C ALA A 149 4.88 5.06 11.99
N ASP A 150 3.59 5.00 12.34
CA ASP A 150 2.46 5.18 11.42
C ASP A 150 2.56 6.55 10.73
N ARG A 151 2.08 6.64 9.49
CA ARG A 151 2.32 7.81 8.63
C ARG A 151 1.25 7.97 7.55
N SER A 152 1.32 9.05 6.80
CA SER A 152 0.39 9.29 5.69
C SER A 152 1.09 9.89 4.49
N TYR A 153 0.68 9.43 3.32
CA TYR A 153 1.19 9.90 2.04
C TYR A 153 0.06 10.58 1.28
N GLN A 154 0.37 11.72 0.68
CA GLN A 154 -0.50 12.33 -0.31
C GLN A 154 0.14 12.11 -1.67
N LEU A 155 -0.60 11.42 -2.53
CA LEU A 155 -0.21 11.00 -3.87
C LEU A 155 -0.97 11.87 -4.89
N ASP A 156 -0.25 12.44 -5.83
CA ASP A 156 -0.81 13.20 -6.94
C ASP A 156 -0.20 12.68 -8.24
N LEU A 157 -1.04 12.36 -9.22
CA LEU A 157 -0.64 11.92 -10.56
C LEU A 157 -0.83 13.08 -11.54
N PRO A 158 0.16 14.00 -11.68
CA PRO A 158 0.10 15.04 -12.70
C PRO A 158 0.04 14.45 -14.12
N LYS A 159 0.60 13.24 -14.33
CA LYS A 159 0.49 12.44 -15.57
C LYS A 159 0.44 10.95 -15.21
N MET A 160 0.03 10.11 -16.15
CA MET A 160 -0.12 8.65 -15.94
C MET A 160 1.15 7.95 -15.40
N ASP A 161 2.32 8.48 -15.76
CA ASP A 161 3.64 7.93 -15.39
C ASP A 161 4.42 8.83 -14.42
N GLU A 162 3.87 9.97 -14.01
CA GLU A 162 4.53 10.89 -13.09
C GLU A 162 3.73 10.95 -11.79
N LEU A 163 4.38 10.63 -10.67
CA LEU A 163 3.79 10.58 -9.35
C LEU A 163 4.52 11.56 -8.43
N LYS A 164 3.77 12.49 -7.84
CA LYS A 164 4.24 13.34 -6.75
C LYS A 164 3.77 12.76 -5.43
N ILE A 165 4.72 12.52 -4.54
CA ILE A 165 4.45 12.11 -3.15
C ILE A 165 4.76 13.28 -2.21
N SER A 166 3.86 13.52 -1.26
CA SER A 166 3.98 14.56 -0.22
C SER A 166 3.47 14.04 1.14
N GLY A 167 3.72 14.81 2.20
CA GLY A 167 3.36 14.44 3.58
C GLY A 167 4.55 13.83 4.32
N SER A 168 4.52 12.52 4.56
CA SER A 168 5.62 11.83 5.26
C SER A 168 6.86 11.57 4.41
N ALA A 169 6.78 11.79 3.10
CA ALA A 169 7.90 11.86 2.17
C ALA A 169 7.61 12.97 1.15
N ASN A 170 8.65 13.51 0.50
CA ASN A 170 8.49 14.48 -0.57
C ASN A 170 9.40 14.07 -1.74
N ALA A 171 8.80 13.68 -2.86
CA ALA A 171 9.55 13.28 -4.05
C ALA A 171 8.68 13.41 -5.32
N ASP A 172 9.36 13.67 -6.43
CA ASP A 172 8.82 13.51 -7.78
C ASP A 172 9.37 12.18 -8.33
N LEU A 173 8.47 11.25 -8.63
CA LEU A 173 8.79 9.90 -9.06
C LEU A 173 8.19 9.64 -10.44
N VAL A 174 8.82 8.75 -11.19
CA VAL A 174 8.30 8.23 -12.45
C VAL A 174 8.00 6.74 -12.31
N ARG A 175 6.98 6.26 -13.02
CA ARG A 175 6.63 4.84 -13.06
C ARG A 175 7.77 4.05 -13.70
N CYS A 176 8.13 2.96 -13.04
CA CYS A 176 9.17 2.08 -13.54
C CYS A 176 8.69 1.26 -14.73
N GLY A 177 9.50 1.26 -15.80
CA GLY A 177 9.16 0.62 -17.07
C GLY A 177 8.54 1.58 -18.12
N SER A 178 8.34 2.85 -17.79
CA SER A 178 7.78 3.86 -18.70
C SER A 178 8.83 4.67 -19.49
N ASP A 179 10.13 4.46 -19.24
CA ASP A 179 11.24 5.10 -20.00
C ASP A 179 11.52 4.41 -21.36
N GLY A 180 10.47 4.19 -22.16
CA GLY A 180 10.55 3.67 -23.54
C GLY A 180 10.91 4.75 -24.56
#